data_AF-A0A2G5CYN1-F1
#
_entry.id   AF-A0A2G5CYN1-F1
#
_cell.length_a   1.000
_cell.length_b   1.000
_cell.length_c   1.000
_cell.angle_alpha   90.00
_cell.angle_beta   90.00
_cell.angle_gamma   90.00
#
_symmetry.space_group_name_H-M   'P 1'
#
loop_
_entity.id
_entity.type
_entity.pdbx_description
1 polymer ?
#
loop_
_entity_poly.entity_id
_entity_poly.type
_entity_poly.pdbx_seq_one_letter_code
_entity_poly.pdbx_strand_id
1 'polypeptide(L)'
;MGKIPLNSKGKKRRREKEEEEEAEENEAEDKRSNHETSSLENNLTFSDTLIALRIMHAQFPKLEKVSIQPFILRSQLYSSVNDRTQVDRDLESLKKEKVLRAFKLNTGQDDDAIMFMEDYLNQIKSVEKRMKEKTKDETAVFDWFKSYVIVSKLDPSIEHQELCSLLSLGGKVKDEHVSLLINAGLLVS
;
A
#
# COMPACT_ATOMS: atom_id res chain seq x y z
N MET A 1 -0.33 -65.73 16.08
CA MET A 1 0.57 -65.69 14.89
C MET A 1 1.84 -64.96 15.28
N GLY A 2 3.01 -65.39 14.79
CA GLY A 2 4.33 -64.86 15.16
C GLY A 2 5.21 -64.54 13.95
N LYS A 3 6.26 -63.76 14.17
CA LYS A 3 7.07 -63.04 13.16
C LYS A 3 7.98 -63.93 12.28
N ILE A 4 8.21 -63.47 11.06
CA ILE A 4 9.44 -63.61 10.23
C ILE A 4 9.71 -62.20 9.65
N PRO A 5 10.94 -61.77 9.26
CA PRO A 5 11.98 -62.46 8.47
C PRO A 5 13.28 -62.72 9.28
N LEU A 6 14.29 -63.54 8.90
CA LEU A 6 15.05 -63.77 7.64
C LEU A 6 15.92 -62.57 7.17
N ASN A 7 17.16 -62.70 6.66
CA ASN A 7 18.30 -63.56 7.02
C ASN A 7 19.61 -63.06 6.33
N SER A 8 20.71 -62.86 7.06
CA SER A 8 22.13 -62.78 6.56
C SER A 8 22.47 -61.61 5.59
N LYS A 9 23.73 -61.25 5.28
CA LYS A 9 25.10 -61.75 5.61
C LYS A 9 25.99 -60.55 6.00
N GLY A 10 27.11 -60.77 6.71
CA GLY A 10 28.07 -59.70 7.06
C GLY A 10 29.55 -60.09 6.93
N LYS A 11 30.47 -59.13 7.11
CA LYS A 11 31.93 -59.36 7.28
C LYS A 11 32.62 -58.19 8.04
N LYS A 12 33.60 -58.46 8.92
CA LYS A 12 34.22 -57.53 9.90
C LYS A 12 35.74 -57.27 9.73
N ARG A 13 36.23 -56.12 10.27
CA ARG A 13 37.60 -55.65 10.72
C ARG A 13 37.41 -54.47 11.71
N ARG A 14 38.28 -53.98 12.64
CA ARG A 14 39.63 -54.26 13.23
C ARG A 14 40.95 -53.93 12.48
N ARG A 15 41.96 -53.25 13.07
CA ARG A 15 42.19 -52.68 14.45
C ARG A 15 41.35 -51.41 14.73
N GLU A 16 41.41 -50.91 15.97
CA GLU A 16 40.82 -49.66 16.50
C GLU A 16 41.77 -49.00 17.54
N LYS A 17 41.67 -47.66 17.71
CA LYS A 17 42.13 -46.83 18.87
C LYS A 17 43.63 -46.50 19.08
N GLU A 18 43.88 -45.22 19.42
CA GLU A 18 44.92 -44.54 20.26
C GLU A 18 45.14 -43.12 19.65
N GLU A 19 44.90 -41.94 20.27
CA GLU A 19 45.19 -41.34 21.60
C GLU A 19 46.56 -40.63 21.70
N GLU A 20 46.55 -39.28 21.70
CA GLU A 20 47.45 -38.35 22.44
C GLU A 20 46.91 -36.89 22.31
N GLU A 21 47.44 -35.92 23.08
CA GLU A 21 46.70 -34.73 23.55
C GLU A 21 47.43 -33.35 23.37
N GLU A 22 46.70 -32.26 23.71
CA GLU A 22 47.16 -30.91 24.14
C GLU A 22 47.69 -29.84 23.15
N ALA A 23 47.80 -28.60 23.68
CA ALA A 23 48.02 -27.26 23.07
C ALA A 23 46.90 -26.77 22.11
N GLU A 24 45.94 -25.95 22.53
CA GLU A 24 46.03 -24.52 22.95
C GLU A 24 46.61 -23.56 21.90
N GLU A 25 45.77 -22.67 21.33
CA GLU A 25 45.82 -21.24 21.66
C GLU A 25 44.55 -20.47 21.19
N ASN A 26 44.43 -19.21 21.62
CA ASN A 26 43.18 -18.46 21.73
C ASN A 26 42.79 -17.64 20.49
N GLU A 27 41.53 -17.69 20.07
CA GLU A 27 40.80 -16.50 19.57
C GLU A 27 39.36 -16.50 20.12
N ALA A 28 38.98 -15.44 20.84
CA ALA A 28 37.71 -15.37 21.57
C ALA A 28 37.10 -13.95 21.58
N GLU A 29 36.73 -13.44 20.41
CA GLU A 29 35.88 -12.26 20.17
C GLU A 29 35.23 -12.46 18.77
N ASP A 30 33.97 -12.12 18.47
CA ASP A 30 32.94 -11.38 19.21
C ASP A 30 31.61 -12.17 19.24
N LYS A 31 30.87 -12.11 20.36
CA LYS A 31 29.51 -12.63 20.51
C LYS A 31 28.54 -11.53 20.96
N ARG A 32 28.28 -10.56 20.08
CA ARG A 32 27.27 -9.52 20.31
C ARG A 32 26.11 -9.57 19.31
N SER A 33 24.95 -9.97 19.84
CA SER A 33 23.61 -9.48 19.44
C SER A 33 23.21 -9.49 17.96
N ASN A 34 23.33 -10.62 17.24
CA ASN A 34 22.64 -10.79 15.95
C ASN A 34 21.19 -11.31 16.10
N HIS A 35 20.44 -10.77 17.07
CA HIS A 35 19.07 -11.23 17.41
C HIS A 35 18.00 -10.11 17.37
N GLU A 36 18.39 -8.87 17.04
CA GLU A 36 17.49 -7.72 16.86
C GLU A 36 17.42 -7.23 15.40
N THR A 37 18.25 -7.77 14.51
CA THR A 37 18.21 -7.50 13.06
C THR A 37 17.01 -8.17 12.39
N SER A 38 16.79 -9.46 12.68
CA SER A 38 15.71 -10.27 12.10
C SER A 38 14.29 -9.75 12.39
N SER A 39 14.08 -9.03 13.49
CA SER A 39 12.78 -8.38 13.77
C SER A 39 12.57 -7.09 12.97
N LEU A 40 13.64 -6.40 12.57
CA LEU A 40 13.57 -5.17 11.78
C LEU A 40 13.51 -5.43 10.27
N GLU A 41 14.14 -6.49 9.77
CA GLU A 41 14.05 -6.91 8.36
C GLU A 41 12.60 -7.22 7.95
N ASN A 42 11.82 -7.85 8.84
CA ASN A 42 10.38 -8.09 8.67
C ASN A 42 9.52 -6.81 8.68
N ASN A 43 10.09 -5.64 9.00
CA ASN A 43 9.43 -4.33 8.89
C ASN A 43 9.84 -3.56 7.62
N LEU A 44 10.73 -4.10 6.78
CA LEU A 44 11.15 -3.51 5.50
C LEU A 44 10.90 -4.44 4.29
N THR A 45 10.04 -5.44 4.45
CA THR A 45 9.51 -6.23 3.32
C THR A 45 8.54 -5.38 2.50
N PHE A 46 9.08 -4.58 1.58
CA PHE A 46 8.27 -3.93 0.54
C PHE A 46 7.52 -5.01 -0.24
N SER A 47 6.18 -5.05 -0.12
CA SER A 47 5.37 -5.99 -0.90
C SER A 47 5.56 -5.75 -2.41
N ASP A 48 5.61 -6.85 -3.18
CA ASP A 48 5.54 -6.87 -4.64
C ASP A 48 4.40 -5.98 -5.17
N THR A 49 3.27 -5.91 -4.46
CA THR A 49 2.12 -5.04 -4.77
C THR A 49 2.51 -3.57 -4.75
N LEU A 50 3.24 -3.13 -3.71
CA LEU A 50 3.71 -1.74 -3.58
C LEU A 50 4.86 -1.43 -4.56
N ILE A 51 5.72 -2.40 -4.83
CA ILE A 51 6.80 -2.29 -5.83
C ILE A 51 6.19 -2.13 -7.24
N ALA A 52 5.24 -2.98 -7.62
CA ALA A 52 4.53 -2.92 -8.90
C ALA A 52 3.80 -1.58 -9.08
N LEU A 53 3.07 -1.11 -8.06
CA LEU A 53 2.43 0.21 -8.07
C LEU A 53 3.43 1.35 -8.28
N ARG A 54 4.59 1.32 -7.60
CA ARG A 54 5.66 2.34 -7.77
C ARG A 54 6.28 2.30 -9.18
N ILE A 55 6.49 1.11 -9.75
CA ILE A 55 7.01 0.93 -11.11
C ILE A 55 6.01 1.46 -12.14
N MET A 56 4.73 1.08 -12.04
CA MET A 56 3.67 1.56 -12.93
C MET A 56 3.53 3.08 -12.85
N HIS A 57 3.47 3.64 -11.63
CA HIS A 57 3.44 5.09 -11.41
C HIS A 57 4.64 5.80 -12.06
N ALA A 58 5.85 5.24 -11.94
CA ALA A 58 7.07 5.82 -12.54
C ALA A 58 7.07 5.80 -14.09
N GLN A 59 6.26 4.95 -14.72
CA GLN A 59 6.10 4.87 -16.18
C GLN A 59 5.14 5.94 -16.75
N PHE A 60 4.42 6.71 -15.92
CA PHE A 60 3.47 7.70 -16.43
C PHE A 60 4.17 8.87 -17.15
N PRO A 61 3.68 9.29 -18.33
CA PRO A 61 4.30 10.33 -19.13
C PRO A 61 4.14 11.72 -18.47
N LYS A 62 5.27 12.33 -18.12
CA LYS A 62 5.33 13.68 -17.53
C LYS A 62 5.14 14.75 -18.61
N LEU A 63 3.89 14.98 -19.01
CA LEU A 63 3.53 15.96 -20.04
C LEU A 63 3.58 17.40 -19.49
N GLU A 64 4.59 18.17 -19.88
CA GLU A 64 4.83 19.56 -19.40
C GLU A 64 3.62 20.50 -19.48
N LYS A 65 2.72 20.26 -20.45
CA LYS A 65 1.53 21.10 -20.70
C LYS A 65 0.25 20.61 -20.01
N VAL A 66 0.23 19.36 -19.53
CA VAL A 66 -0.93 18.78 -18.84
C VAL A 66 -0.43 17.81 -17.76
N SER A 67 -0.37 18.29 -16.51
CA SER A 67 -0.08 17.45 -15.35
C SER A 67 -1.28 16.54 -15.04
N ILE A 68 -1.44 15.47 -15.81
CA ILE A 68 -2.36 14.37 -15.51
C ILE A 68 -1.73 13.55 -14.38
N GLN A 69 -2.51 13.30 -13.33
CA GLN A 69 -2.03 12.51 -12.20
C GLN A 69 -2.13 11.01 -12.52
N PRO A 70 -1.05 10.21 -12.35
CA PRO A 70 -1.09 8.75 -12.42
C PRO A 70 -2.22 8.09 -11.62
N PHE A 71 -2.85 7.07 -12.22
CA PHE A 71 -3.67 6.08 -11.53
C PHE A 71 -3.49 4.71 -12.22
N ILE A 72 -3.37 3.66 -11.42
CA ILE A 72 -3.19 2.28 -11.86
C ILE A 72 -4.56 1.58 -11.82
N LEU A 73 -4.87 0.72 -12.79
CA LEU A 73 -6.06 -0.13 -12.71
C LEU A 73 -5.78 -1.39 -11.88
N ARG A 74 -6.74 -1.84 -11.07
CA ARG A 74 -6.63 -3.09 -10.31
C ARG A 74 -6.43 -4.30 -11.22
N SER A 75 -7.04 -4.30 -12.40
CA SER A 75 -6.76 -5.26 -13.49
C SER A 75 -5.30 -5.30 -13.96
N GLN A 76 -4.59 -4.16 -14.01
CA GLN A 76 -3.17 -4.10 -14.37
C GLN A 76 -2.29 -4.69 -13.27
N LEU A 77 -2.65 -4.44 -12.00
CA LEU A 77 -1.96 -4.97 -10.83
C LEU A 77 -2.09 -6.49 -10.73
N TYR A 78 -3.31 -7.02 -10.92
CA TYR A 78 -3.59 -8.46 -11.08
C TYR A 78 -2.92 -9.13 -12.29
N SER A 79 -2.39 -8.34 -13.23
CA SER A 79 -1.65 -8.81 -14.40
C SER A 79 -0.13 -8.75 -14.20
N SER A 80 0.33 -8.17 -13.08
CA SER A 80 1.76 -7.93 -12.79
C SER A 80 2.23 -8.58 -11.49
N VAL A 81 1.31 -8.91 -10.58
CA VAL A 81 1.57 -9.65 -9.34
C VAL A 81 0.76 -10.95 -9.37
N ASN A 82 1.41 -12.08 -9.09
CA ASN A 82 0.84 -13.42 -9.29
C ASN A 82 -0.29 -13.77 -8.29
N ASP A 83 -0.17 -13.34 -7.03
CA ASP A 83 -1.18 -13.62 -6.00
C ASP A 83 -2.15 -12.44 -5.83
N ARG A 84 -3.35 -12.59 -6.40
CA ARG A 84 -4.44 -11.61 -6.28
C ARG A 84 -4.96 -11.47 -4.86
N THR A 85 -4.90 -12.53 -4.05
CA THR A 85 -5.34 -12.50 -2.65
C THR A 85 -4.37 -11.68 -1.81
N GLN A 86 -3.06 -11.78 -2.10
CA GLN A 86 -2.07 -10.93 -1.45
C GLN A 86 -2.20 -9.47 -1.90
N VAL A 87 -2.39 -9.21 -3.20
CA VAL A 87 -2.69 -7.85 -3.72
C VAL A 87 -3.88 -7.23 -2.98
N ASP A 88 -4.97 -7.97 -2.79
CA ASP A 88 -6.16 -7.47 -2.10
C ASP A 88 -5.91 -7.13 -0.63
N ARG A 89 -5.14 -7.97 0.07
CA ARG A 89 -4.72 -7.72 1.47
C ARG A 89 -3.81 -6.50 1.58
N ASP A 90 -2.89 -6.34 0.64
CA ASP A 90 -1.94 -5.24 0.60
C ASP A 90 -2.63 -3.91 0.27
N LEU A 91 -3.49 -3.88 -0.75
CA LEU A 91 -4.28 -2.70 -1.11
C LEU A 91 -5.16 -2.24 0.06
N GLU A 92 -5.81 -3.17 0.75
CA GLU A 92 -6.67 -2.88 1.90
C GLU A 92 -5.88 -2.43 3.13
N SER A 93 -4.60 -2.80 3.25
CA SER A 93 -3.68 -2.30 4.28
C SER A 93 -3.17 -0.89 3.93
N LEU A 94 -2.70 -0.69 2.69
CA LEU A 94 -2.21 0.60 2.17
C LEU A 94 -3.32 1.67 2.09
N LYS A 95 -4.59 1.28 1.95
CA LYS A 95 -5.76 2.16 2.15
C LYS A 95 -5.89 2.61 3.61
N LYS A 96 -5.82 1.67 4.58
CA LYS A 96 -5.92 1.99 6.02
C LYS A 96 -4.78 2.87 6.50
N GLU A 97 -3.57 2.65 5.98
CA GLU A 97 -2.37 3.47 6.19
C GLU A 97 -2.42 4.82 5.47
N LYS A 98 -3.43 5.05 4.61
CA LYS A 98 -3.64 6.29 3.84
C LYS A 98 -2.49 6.60 2.88
N VAL A 99 -1.87 5.54 2.34
CA VAL A 99 -0.86 5.59 1.27
C VAL A 99 -1.55 5.63 -0.10
N LEU A 100 -2.65 4.89 -0.25
CA LEU A 100 -3.42 4.75 -1.50
C LEU A 100 -4.89 5.12 -1.31
N ARG A 101 -5.54 5.54 -2.40
CA ARG A 101 -6.99 5.62 -2.52
C ARG A 101 -7.48 4.84 -3.72
N ALA A 102 -8.59 4.13 -3.55
CA ALA A 102 -9.29 3.42 -4.61
C ALA A 102 -10.55 4.20 -5.03
N PHE A 103 -10.84 4.19 -6.33
CA PHE A 103 -11.99 4.84 -6.96
C PHE A 103 -12.66 3.83 -7.89
N LYS A 104 -13.95 3.55 -7.68
CA LYS A 104 -14.68 2.66 -8.57
C LYS A 104 -14.93 3.37 -9.91
N LEU A 105 -14.55 2.74 -11.02
CA LEU A 105 -14.83 3.28 -12.36
C LEU A 105 -16.23 2.87 -12.85
N ASN A 106 -16.89 3.75 -13.57
CA ASN A 106 -18.18 3.51 -14.22
C ASN A 106 -18.04 2.94 -15.65
N THR A 107 -16.83 2.56 -16.07
CA THR A 107 -16.47 2.21 -17.45
C THR A 107 -16.83 0.77 -17.85
N GLY A 108 -18.02 0.29 -17.47
CA GLY A 108 -18.63 -0.95 -17.98
C GLY A 108 -17.91 -2.28 -17.68
N GLN A 109 -16.83 -2.26 -16.90
CA GLN A 109 -16.03 -3.43 -16.50
C GLN A 109 -15.90 -3.56 -14.97
N ASP A 110 -16.53 -2.67 -14.20
CA ASP A 110 -16.48 -2.63 -12.72
C ASP A 110 -15.06 -2.67 -12.11
N ASP A 111 -14.06 -2.10 -12.82
CA ASP A 111 -12.66 -2.06 -12.39
C ASP A 111 -12.39 -0.88 -11.42
N ASP A 112 -11.41 -1.04 -10.54
CA ASP A 112 -10.99 -0.03 -9.56
C ASP A 112 -9.76 0.73 -10.08
N ALA A 113 -9.80 2.06 -10.04
CA ALA A 113 -8.62 2.90 -10.19
C ALA A 113 -7.95 3.13 -8.83
N ILE A 114 -6.64 2.92 -8.76
CA ILE A 114 -5.79 3.03 -7.57
C ILE A 114 -4.81 4.18 -7.80
N MET A 115 -4.78 5.16 -6.90
CA MET A 115 -3.90 6.33 -6.97
C MET A 115 -3.24 6.56 -5.61
N PHE A 116 -2.02 7.10 -5.58
CA PHE A 116 -1.37 7.46 -4.32
C PHE A 116 -2.11 8.64 -3.64
N MET A 117 -2.04 8.73 -2.32
CA MET A 117 -2.70 9.81 -1.58
C MET A 117 -2.00 11.15 -1.77
N GLU A 118 -0.67 11.17 -1.91
CA GLU A 118 0.10 12.36 -2.29
C GLU A 118 -0.37 12.92 -3.65
N ASP A 119 -0.49 12.02 -4.63
CA ASP A 119 -0.96 12.27 -5.98
C ASP A 119 -2.37 12.88 -5.99
N TYR A 120 -3.32 12.25 -5.31
CA TYR A 120 -4.69 12.74 -5.22
C TYR A 120 -4.78 14.12 -4.52
N LEU A 121 -3.99 14.33 -3.46
CA LEU A 121 -3.88 15.64 -2.80
C LEU A 121 -3.27 16.70 -3.73
N ASN A 122 -2.35 16.34 -4.63
CA ASN A 122 -1.79 17.23 -5.64
C ASN A 122 -2.79 17.55 -6.77
N GLN A 123 -3.63 16.59 -7.14
CA GLN A 123 -4.78 16.83 -8.03
C GLN A 123 -5.76 17.83 -7.40
N ILE A 124 -6.14 17.65 -6.12
CA ILE A 124 -7.02 18.59 -5.40
C ILE A 124 -6.42 20.00 -5.36
N LYS A 125 -5.15 20.16 -4.95
CA LYS A 125 -4.44 21.47 -4.94
C LYS A 125 -4.46 22.15 -6.32
N SER A 126 -4.33 21.37 -7.39
CA SER A 126 -4.30 21.88 -8.77
C SER A 126 -5.68 22.36 -9.24
N VAL A 127 -6.75 21.69 -8.83
CA VAL A 127 -8.13 22.10 -9.09
C VAL A 127 -8.52 23.30 -8.21
N GLU A 128 -8.17 23.27 -6.92
CA GLU A 128 -8.34 24.36 -5.97
C GLU A 128 -7.70 25.66 -6.47
N LYS A 129 -6.47 25.59 -7.00
CA LYS A 129 -5.81 26.75 -7.63
C LYS A 129 -6.63 27.32 -8.80
N ARG A 130 -7.15 26.45 -9.68
CA ARG A 130 -7.99 26.82 -10.84
C ARG A 130 -9.36 27.39 -10.44
N MET A 131 -9.86 27.08 -9.23
CA MET A 131 -11.11 27.64 -8.69
C MET A 131 -10.88 28.91 -7.85
N LYS A 132 -9.72 29.06 -7.18
CA LYS A 132 -9.30 30.28 -6.46
C LYS A 132 -9.23 31.52 -7.35
N GLU A 133 -9.10 31.33 -8.67
CA GLU A 133 -9.18 32.38 -9.70
C GLU A 133 -10.62 32.87 -9.98
N LYS A 134 -11.65 32.20 -9.45
CA LYS A 134 -13.08 32.51 -9.68
C LYS A 134 -13.79 33.02 -8.42
N THR A 135 -13.62 32.35 -7.29
CA THR A 135 -14.21 32.73 -6.00
C THR A 135 -13.17 32.62 -4.89
N LYS A 136 -13.09 33.64 -4.01
CA LYS A 136 -12.16 33.63 -2.87
C LYS A 136 -12.75 32.90 -1.65
N ASP A 137 -14.00 33.23 -1.33
CA ASP A 137 -14.64 32.93 -0.04
C ASP A 137 -14.93 31.41 0.14
N GLU A 138 -15.32 30.74 -0.94
CA GLU A 138 -15.72 29.33 -0.94
C GLU A 138 -14.55 28.36 -0.77
N THR A 139 -13.31 28.85 -0.83
CA THR A 139 -12.13 28.01 -1.05
C THR A 139 -11.68 27.22 0.18
N ALA A 140 -12.21 27.55 1.36
CA ALA A 140 -12.03 26.77 2.58
C ALA A 140 -12.61 25.35 2.48
N VAL A 141 -13.62 25.11 1.62
CA VAL A 141 -14.20 23.76 1.45
C VAL A 141 -13.15 22.74 0.96
N PHE A 142 -12.19 23.16 0.14
CA PHE A 142 -11.12 22.27 -0.31
C PHE A 142 -10.23 21.83 0.85
N ASP A 143 -9.91 22.74 1.78
CA ASP A 143 -9.13 22.43 2.98
C ASP A 143 -9.92 21.53 3.95
N TRP A 144 -11.23 21.76 4.12
CA TRP A 144 -12.11 20.87 4.89
C TRP A 144 -12.23 19.47 4.26
N PHE A 145 -12.35 19.40 2.93
CA PHE A 145 -12.42 18.14 2.18
C PHE A 145 -11.13 17.34 2.34
N LYS A 146 -9.96 17.97 2.12
CA LYS A 146 -8.64 17.36 2.33
C LYS A 146 -8.44 16.89 3.78
N SER A 147 -8.87 17.67 4.77
CA SER A 147 -8.53 17.43 6.18
C SER A 147 -9.50 16.49 6.91
N TYR A 148 -10.80 16.54 6.60
CA TYR A 148 -11.83 15.78 7.30
C TYR A 148 -12.40 14.65 6.44
N VAL A 149 -12.74 14.92 5.18
CA VAL A 149 -13.39 13.93 4.31
C VAL A 149 -12.38 12.87 3.85
N ILE A 150 -11.27 13.29 3.23
CA ILE A 150 -10.27 12.38 2.67
C ILE A 150 -9.48 11.60 3.74
N VAL A 151 -9.35 12.16 4.94
CA VAL A 151 -8.69 11.48 6.07
C VAL A 151 -9.61 10.48 6.78
N SER A 152 -10.93 10.65 6.71
CA SER A 152 -11.91 9.78 7.40
C SER A 152 -12.54 8.73 6.48
N LYS A 153 -12.83 9.07 5.22
CA LYS A 153 -13.57 8.21 4.28
C LYS A 153 -12.64 7.57 3.25
N LEU A 154 -12.20 6.34 3.56
CA LEU A 154 -11.34 5.51 2.71
C LEU A 154 -12.10 4.81 1.56
N ASP A 155 -13.43 4.81 1.62
CA ASP A 155 -14.31 4.27 0.60
C ASP A 155 -14.38 5.17 -0.65
N PRO A 156 -14.70 4.62 -1.83
CA PRO A 156 -14.92 5.41 -3.05
C PRO A 156 -16.26 6.18 -3.04
N SER A 157 -17.23 5.74 -2.23
CA SER A 157 -18.55 6.37 -2.07
C SER A 157 -18.69 7.03 -0.69
N ILE A 158 -19.52 8.07 -0.62
CA ILE A 158 -19.86 8.80 0.61
C ILE A 158 -21.32 9.25 0.52
N GLU A 159 -22.09 9.12 1.60
CA GLU A 159 -23.48 9.60 1.61
C GLU A 159 -23.52 11.12 1.76
N HIS A 160 -24.54 11.79 1.22
CA HIS A 160 -24.66 13.25 1.33
C HIS A 160 -24.70 13.72 2.81
N GLN A 161 -25.38 12.98 3.70
CA GLN A 161 -25.40 13.30 5.13
C GLN A 161 -24.04 13.08 5.81
N GLU A 162 -23.29 12.04 5.43
CA GLU A 162 -21.93 11.76 5.91
C GLU A 162 -20.96 12.86 5.45
N LEU A 163 -21.01 13.24 4.17
CA LEU A 163 -20.23 14.32 3.57
C LEU A 163 -20.48 15.67 4.26
N CYS A 164 -21.75 16.06 4.41
CA CYS A 164 -22.11 17.31 5.07
C CYS A 164 -21.74 17.31 6.56
N SER A 165 -21.78 16.16 7.23
CA SER A 165 -21.31 16.02 8.62
C SER A 165 -19.79 16.20 8.73
N LEU A 166 -19.00 15.55 7.87
CA LEU A 166 -17.54 15.66 7.87
C LEU A 166 -17.05 17.07 7.48
N LEU A 167 -17.70 17.71 6.48
CA LEU A 167 -17.38 19.10 6.13
C LEU A 167 -17.79 20.09 7.24
N SER A 168 -18.81 19.77 8.05
CA SER A 168 -19.25 20.63 9.17
C SER A 168 -18.25 20.69 10.33
N LEU A 169 -17.25 19.81 10.37
CA LEU A 169 -16.12 19.91 11.30
C LEU A 169 -15.22 21.13 11.02
N GLY A 170 -15.23 21.64 9.78
CA GLY A 170 -14.43 22.80 9.37
C GLY A 170 -15.16 24.14 9.43
N GLY A 171 -16.49 24.14 9.42
CA GLY A 171 -17.30 25.37 9.39
C GLY A 171 -18.74 25.13 8.96
N LYS A 172 -19.48 26.21 8.67
CA LYS A 172 -20.88 26.10 8.23
C LYS A 172 -20.96 25.63 6.78
N VAL A 173 -21.44 24.40 6.59
CA VAL A 173 -21.70 23.83 5.25
C VAL A 173 -22.95 24.46 4.62
N LYS A 174 -22.93 24.50 3.28
CA LYS A 174 -24.05 24.86 2.40
C LYS A 174 -24.03 23.94 1.17
N ASP A 175 -25.16 23.84 0.49
CA ASP A 175 -25.26 23.11 -0.79
C ASP A 175 -24.40 23.75 -1.90
N GLU A 176 -24.14 25.06 -1.81
CA GLU A 176 -23.15 25.79 -2.62
C GLU A 176 -21.76 25.12 -2.56
N HIS A 177 -21.31 24.73 -1.36
CA HIS A 177 -20.00 24.11 -1.14
C HIS A 177 -19.94 22.69 -1.70
N VAL A 178 -21.03 21.92 -1.58
CA VAL A 178 -21.13 20.57 -2.18
C VAL A 178 -21.15 20.67 -3.71
N SER A 179 -21.91 21.62 -4.24
CA SER A 179 -21.96 21.94 -5.68
C SER A 179 -20.58 22.36 -6.21
N LEU A 180 -19.79 23.11 -5.44
CA LEU A 180 -18.42 23.47 -5.83
C LEU A 180 -17.50 22.24 -5.91
N LEU A 181 -17.61 21.28 -4.98
CA LEU A 181 -16.83 20.03 -5.03
C LEU A 181 -17.21 19.13 -6.23
N ILE A 182 -18.49 19.10 -6.62
CA ILE A 182 -18.97 18.41 -7.83
C ILE A 182 -18.48 19.14 -9.09
N ASN A 183 -18.62 20.47 -9.16
CA ASN A 183 -18.12 21.30 -10.28
C ASN A 183 -16.58 21.30 -10.39
N ALA A 184 -15.88 20.95 -9.31
CA ALA A 184 -14.44 20.71 -9.27
C ALA A 184 -14.05 19.30 -9.76
N GLY A 185 -15.00 18.39 -9.96
CA GLY A 185 -14.74 17.00 -10.32
C GLY A 185 -14.14 16.16 -9.19
N LEU A 186 -14.28 16.60 -7.93
CA LEU A 186 -13.82 15.88 -6.73
C LEU A 186 -14.89 14.92 -6.17
N LEU A 187 -16.13 15.12 -6.58
CA LEU A 187 -17.30 14.28 -6.29
C LEU A 187 -18.06 14.02 -7.59
N VAL A 188 -18.74 12.88 -7.66
CA VAL A 188 -19.69 12.51 -8.71
C VAL A 188 -21.06 12.37 -8.06
N SER A 189 -22.13 12.74 -8.78
CA SER A 189 -23.54 12.64 -8.34
C SER A 189 -24.28 11.51 -9.04
#